data_AF-A0A397ME95-F1
#
_entry.id   AF-A0A397ME95-F1
#
_cell.length_a   1.000
_cell.length_b   1.000
_cell.length_c   1.000
_cell.angle_alpha   90.00
_cell.angle_beta   90.00
_cell.angle_gamma   90.00
#
_symmetry.space_group_name_H-M   'P 1'
#
loop_
_entity.id
_entity.type
_entity.pdbx_description
1 polymer ?
#
loop_
_entity_poly.entity_id
_entity_poly.type
_entity_poly.pdbx_seq_one_letter_code
_entity_poly.pdbx_strand_id
1 'polypeptide(L)' 'MAVLSCGHTQHVRHRPPWQNRDWILDPAQRQARLGCPFPCGWCARERSNDEFKEA' A
#
# COMPACT_ATOMS: atom_id res chain seq x y z
N MET A 1 9.83 8.06 -1.63
CA MET A 1 9.32 7.99 -0.25
C MET A 1 8.18 8.98 -0.17
N ALA A 2 7.05 8.62 0.45
CA ALA A 2 5.88 9.48 0.57
C ALA A 2 5.34 9.38 2.00
N VAL A 3 4.89 10.50 2.57
CA VAL A 3 4.15 10.52 3.84
C VAL A 3 2.66 10.41 3.49
N LEU A 4 1.98 9.41 4.06
CA LEU A 4 0.55 9.19 3.85
C LEU A 4 -0.26 10.04 4.84
N SER A 5 -1.57 10.18 4.58
CA SER A 5 -2.49 10.94 5.45
C SER A 5 -2.56 10.41 6.88
N CYS A 6 -2.25 9.14 7.09
CA CYS A 6 -2.11 8.53 8.42
C CYS A 6 -0.80 8.89 9.15
N GLY A 7 0.04 9.77 8.59
CA GLY A 7 1.33 10.19 9.17
C GLY A 7 2.51 9.24 8.91
N HIS A 8 2.25 8.03 8.41
CA HIS A 8 3.28 7.03 8.15
C HIS A 8 4.04 7.28 6.86
N THR A 9 5.32 6.92 6.86
CA THR A 9 6.15 6.94 5.65
C THR A 9 6.07 5.62 4.91
N GLN A 10 5.76 5.68 3.61
CA GLN A 10 5.77 4.54 2.71
C GLN A 10 6.84 4.73 1.64
N HIS A 11 7.73 3.74 1.52
CA HIS A 11 8.55 3.60 0.34
C HIS A 11 7.66 3.10 -0.81
N VAL A 12 7.29 4.00 -1.70
CA VAL A 12 6.61 3.70 -2.98
C VAL A 12 7.59 3.29 -4.10
N ARG A 13 8.91 3.29 -3.82
CA ARG A 13 9.93 2.81 -4.76
C ARG A 13 10.22 1.33 -4.51
N HIS A 14 10.62 0.65 -5.58
CA HIS A 14 10.97 -0.77 -5.60
C HIS A 14 11.99 -1.13 -4.51
N ARG A 15 11.54 -1.88 -3.50
CA ARG A 15 12.41 -2.83 -2.80
C ARG A 15 12.27 -4.17 -3.55
N PRO A 16 13.35 -4.88 -3.88
CA PRO A 16 13.27 -6.21 -4.47
C PRO A 16 12.38 -7.12 -3.60
N PRO A 17 11.55 -8.00 -4.18
CA PRO A 17 11.44 -8.36 -5.60
C PRO A 17 10.56 -7.40 -6.42
N TRP A 18 10.73 -7.45 -7.75
CA TRP A 18 9.87 -6.74 -8.70
C TRP A 18 8.41 -7.16 -8.48
N GLN A 19 7.52 -6.20 -8.23
CA GLN A 19 6.10 -6.47 -8.09
C GLN A 19 5.41 -6.19 -9.42
N ASN A 20 4.89 -7.24 -10.07
CA ASN A 20 4.02 -7.04 -11.21
C ASN A 20 2.68 -6.42 -10.73
N ARG A 21 2.21 -5.42 -11.46
CA ARG A 21 0.94 -4.74 -11.24
C ARG A 21 0.25 -4.70 -12.59
N ASP A 22 -0.55 -5.71 -12.87
CA ASP A 22 -1.16 -5.90 -14.20
C ASP A 22 -2.03 -4.71 -14.63
N TRP A 23 -2.60 -3.98 -13.65
CA TRP A 23 -3.38 -2.76 -13.90
C TRP A 23 -2.58 -1.63 -14.56
N ILE A 24 -1.24 -1.67 -14.53
CA ILE A 24 -0.39 -0.68 -15.19
C ILE A 24 -0.44 -0.85 -16.72
N LEU A 25 -0.68 -2.07 -17.21
CA LEU A 25 -0.69 -2.36 -18.65
C LEU A 25 -1.96 -1.84 -19.33
N ASP A 26 -3.07 -1.78 -18.60
CA ASP A 26 -4.37 -1.32 -19.11
C ASP A 26 -4.59 0.18 -18.83
N PRO A 27 -4.77 1.03 -19.87
CA PRO A 27 -5.00 2.46 -19.69
C PRO A 27 -6.24 2.81 -18.86
N ALA A 28 -7.33 2.05 -18.99
CA ALA A 28 -8.56 2.29 -18.25
C ALA A 28 -8.38 1.95 -16.77
N GLN A 29 -7.69 0.86 -16.46
CA GLN A 29 -7.35 0.49 -15.07
C GLN A 29 -6.35 1.47 -14.44
N ARG A 30 -5.38 1.98 -15.22
CA ARG A 30 -4.49 3.05 -14.76
C ARG A 30 -5.28 4.29 -14.38
N GLN A 31 -6.22 4.71 -15.22
CA GLN A 31 -7.04 5.89 -14.97
C GLN A 31 -7.97 5.68 -13.77
N ALA A 32 -8.54 4.47 -13.62
CA ALA A 32 -9.36 4.11 -12.47
C ALA A 32 -8.61 4.14 -11.13
N ARG A 33 -7.27 3.98 -11.15
CA ARG A 33 -6.41 4.06 -9.94
C ARG A 33 -6.06 5.49 -9.53
N LEU A 34 -6.24 6.48 -10.42
CA LEU A 34 -5.96 7.88 -10.09
C LEU A 34 -6.98 8.37 -9.05
N GLY A 35 -6.48 9.06 -8.02
CA GLY A 35 -7.32 9.57 -6.93
C GLY A 35 -7.75 8.51 -5.90
N CYS A 36 -7.46 7.22 -6.12
CA CYS A 36 -7.71 6.21 -5.10
C CYS A 36 -6.74 6.36 -3.91
N PRO A 37 -7.22 6.14 -2.67
CA PRO A 37 -6.35 6.14 -1.50
C PRO A 37 -5.33 5.00 -1.58
N PHE A 38 -4.09 5.30 -1.18
CA PHE A 38 -3.03 4.31 -1.11
C PHE A 38 -3.07 3.61 0.25
N PRO A 39 -3.19 2.27 0.32
CA PRO A 39 -3.24 1.56 1.59
C PRO A 39 -1.89 1.66 2.31
N CYS A 40 -1.93 2.05 3.59
CA CYS A 40 -0.73 2.13 4.42
C CYS A 40 -0.37 0.74 4.96
N GLY A 41 0.81 0.22 4.61
CA GLY A 41 1.28 -1.08 5.08
C GLY A 41 1.50 -1.14 6.61
N TRP A 42 1.79 -0.01 7.25
CA TRP A 42 1.91 0.07 8.71
C TRP A 42 0.55 -0.08 9.39
N CYS A 43 -0.46 0.66 8.95
CA CYS A 43 -1.83 0.55 9.48
C CYS A 43 -2.42 -0.85 9.25
N ALA A 44 -2.08 -1.49 8.13
CA ALA A 44 -2.50 -2.87 7.86
C ALA A 44 -1.86 -3.88 8.83
N ARG A 45 -0.60 -3.66 9.24
CA ARG A 45 0.12 -4.53 10.19
C ARG A 45 -0.37 -4.38 11.63
N GLU A 46 -0.70 -3.17 12.05
CA GLU A 46 -1.21 -2.91 13.41
C GLU A 46 -2.51 -3.67 13.70
N ARG A 47 -3.40 -3.82 12.70
CA ARG A 47 -4.61 -4.64 12.83
C ARG A 47 -4.35 -6.13 13.05
N SER A 48 -3.23 -6.66 12.55
CA SER A 48 -2.87 -8.08 12.73
C SER A 48 -2.18 -8.36 14.06
N ASN A 49 -1.53 -7.36 14.66
CA ASN A 49 -0.80 -7.55 15.91
C ASN A 49 -1.71 -7.47 17.15
N ASP A 50 -2.91 -6.93 17.02
CA ASP A 50 -3.91 -6.89 18.09
C ASP A 50 -4.61 -8.24 18.29
N GLU A 51 -4.58 -9.12 17.28
CA GLU A 51 -5.20 -10.46 17.32
C GLU A 51 -4.36 -11.51 18.09
N PHE A 52 -3.12 -11.18 18.48
CA PHE A 52 -2.20 -12.06 19.22
C PHE A 52 -1.96 -11.63 20.67
N LYS A 53 -2.78 -10.71 21.21
CA LYS A 53 -2.69 -10.28 22.62
C LYS A 53 -3.87 -10.73 23.48
N GLU A 54 -4.45 -11.88 23.16
CA GLU A 54 -5.26 -12.69 24.08
C GLU A 54 -4.90 -14.17 23.90
N ALA A 55 -3.88 -14.62 24.63
CA ALA A 55 -3.61 -16.02 24.94
C ALA A 55 -3.02 -16.12 26.35
#